data_AF-B0R201-F1
#
_entry.id   AF-B0R201-F1
#
_cell.length_a   1.000
_cell.length_b   1.000
_cell.length_c   1.000
_cell.angle_alpha   90.00
_cell.angle_beta   90.00
_cell.angle_gamma   90.00
#
_symmetry.space_group_name_H-M   'P 1'
#
loop_
_entity.id
_entity.type
_entity.pdbx_description
1 polymer ?
#
loop_
_entity_poly.entity_id
_entity_poly.type
_entity_poly.pdbx_seq_one_letter_code
_entity_poly.pdbx_strand_id
1 'polypeptide(L)'
;SQFEWMYETLLELNKTHPVEDELVTQYVIPGICKAASVLGMDKDASEKVSKLLEVTLRSTHLPSRVGALYGVLYILESDAVEDIQVFVPMVTDYIATNIKAISNSSSSACQKHVLVMLSVGFYIMEYYSDLTAGSDFTRVILQQCVTMVLMSDESTSWLVYHAIMVGFERLLVAHALGSQERDMLKKLS
;
A
#
# COMPACT_ATOMS: atom_id res chain seq x y z
N SER A 1 -23.57 13.53 -8.88
CA SER A 1 -23.61 13.26 -7.41
C SER A 1 -22.49 14.04 -6.70
N GLN A 2 -22.40 14.06 -5.36
CA GLN A 2 -21.30 14.77 -4.66
C GLN A 2 -19.92 14.21 -5.00
N PHE A 3 -19.80 12.87 -5.14
CA PHE A 3 -18.54 12.21 -5.49
C PHE A 3 -18.14 12.42 -6.95
N GLU A 4 -19.11 12.51 -7.85
CA GLU A 4 -18.87 12.82 -9.27
C GLU A 4 -18.26 14.22 -9.41
N TRP A 5 -18.86 15.21 -8.74
CA TRP A 5 -18.31 16.57 -8.70
C TRP A 5 -16.89 16.60 -8.10
N MET A 6 -16.66 15.86 -7.01
CA MET A 6 -15.34 15.73 -6.40
C MET A 6 -14.32 15.11 -7.36
N TYR A 7 -14.67 14.03 -8.04
CA TYR A 7 -13.80 13.36 -9.00
C TYR A 7 -13.43 14.30 -10.15
N GLU A 8 -14.41 14.91 -10.81
CA GLU A 8 -14.19 15.81 -11.94
C GLU A 8 -13.33 17.02 -11.57
N THR A 9 -13.65 17.67 -10.45
CA THR A 9 -12.94 18.86 -9.97
C THR A 9 -11.48 18.54 -9.65
N LEU A 10 -11.23 17.44 -8.94
CA LEU A 10 -9.86 17.04 -8.58
C LEU A 10 -9.06 16.57 -9.81
N LEU A 11 -9.72 15.93 -10.77
CA LEU A 11 -9.10 15.49 -12.02
C LEU A 11 -8.73 16.68 -12.91
N GLU A 12 -9.55 17.72 -12.93
CA GLU A 12 -9.25 18.99 -13.60
C GLU A 12 -8.12 19.74 -12.91
N LEU A 13 -8.15 19.82 -11.57
CA LEU A 13 -7.08 20.41 -10.77
C LEU A 13 -5.75 19.69 -11.05
N ASN A 14 -5.72 18.35 -11.04
CA ASN A 14 -4.52 17.57 -11.33
C ASN A 14 -3.98 17.79 -12.75
N LYS A 15 -4.82 18.15 -13.72
CA LYS A 15 -4.40 18.43 -15.10
C LYS A 15 -3.88 19.87 -15.29
N THR A 16 -4.47 20.82 -14.57
CA THR A 16 -4.22 22.26 -14.77
C THR A 16 -3.14 22.79 -13.83
N HIS A 17 -2.99 22.18 -12.66
CA HIS A 17 -2.00 22.56 -11.67
C HIS A 17 -0.59 22.08 -12.08
N PRO A 18 0.47 22.88 -11.86
CA PRO A 18 1.84 22.46 -12.06
C PRO A 18 2.16 21.14 -11.32
N VAL A 19 2.80 20.22 -12.03
CA VAL A 19 3.19 18.89 -11.50
C VAL A 19 4.29 18.97 -10.46
N GLU A 20 5.03 20.07 -10.44
CA GLU A 20 6.09 20.36 -9.46
C GLU A 20 5.53 20.70 -8.08
N ASP A 21 4.25 21.05 -7.97
CA ASP A 21 3.60 21.30 -6.67
C ASP A 21 3.13 19.99 -6.02
N GLU A 22 4.09 19.33 -5.39
CA GLU A 22 3.89 18.11 -4.63
C GLU A 22 3.02 18.31 -3.36
N LEU A 23 2.83 19.55 -2.89
CA LEU A 23 1.98 19.83 -1.72
C LEU A 23 0.50 19.66 -2.07
N VAL A 24 0.10 20.01 -3.30
CA VAL A 24 -1.26 19.79 -3.78
C VAL A 24 -1.47 18.31 -4.11
N THR A 25 -0.49 17.69 -4.78
CA THR A 25 -0.53 16.27 -5.20
C THR A 25 -0.83 15.32 -4.03
N GLN A 26 -0.23 15.54 -2.85
CA GLN A 26 -0.45 14.67 -1.68
C GLN A 26 -1.92 14.58 -1.22
N TYR A 27 -2.75 15.58 -1.55
CA TYR A 27 -4.17 15.60 -1.20
C TYR A 27 -5.07 15.24 -2.39
N VAL A 28 -4.69 15.70 -3.58
CA VAL A 28 -5.47 15.50 -4.80
C VAL A 28 -5.52 14.02 -5.18
N ILE A 29 -4.39 13.31 -5.17
CA ILE A 29 -4.32 11.89 -5.57
C ILE A 29 -5.22 10.99 -4.71
N PRO A 30 -5.11 10.96 -3.36
CA PRO A 30 -6.03 10.16 -2.55
C PRO A 30 -7.49 10.61 -2.68
N GLY A 31 -7.74 11.90 -2.92
CA GLY A 31 -9.08 12.42 -3.18
C GLY A 31 -9.70 11.86 -4.46
N ILE A 32 -8.93 11.86 -5.56
CA ILE A 32 -9.34 11.24 -6.83
C ILE A 32 -9.64 9.76 -6.63
N CYS A 33 -8.72 9.03 -5.97
CA CYS A 33 -8.87 7.59 -5.74
C CYS A 33 -10.13 7.27 -4.91
N LYS A 34 -10.37 8.03 -3.84
CA LYS A 34 -11.56 7.86 -3.01
C LYS A 34 -12.86 8.16 -3.75
N ALA A 35 -12.89 9.21 -4.57
CA ALA A 35 -14.08 9.52 -5.35
C ALA A 35 -14.33 8.45 -6.41
N ALA A 36 -13.28 8.01 -7.10
CA ALA A 36 -13.35 6.96 -8.10
C ALA A 36 -13.84 5.63 -7.50
N SER A 37 -13.32 5.25 -6.33
CA SER A 37 -13.70 4.00 -5.66
C SER A 37 -15.18 3.98 -5.25
N VAL A 38 -15.75 5.12 -4.87
CA VAL A 38 -17.18 5.25 -4.50
C VAL A 38 -18.10 5.24 -5.72
N LEU A 39 -17.68 5.84 -6.83
CA LEU A 39 -18.50 5.95 -8.04
C LEU A 39 -18.60 4.64 -8.82
N GLY A 40 -17.66 3.71 -8.58
CA GLY A 40 -17.38 2.64 -9.51
C GLY A 40 -16.61 3.18 -10.71
N MET A 41 -15.66 2.39 -11.19
CA MET A 41 -14.76 2.80 -12.26
C MET A 41 -15.07 2.00 -13.52
N ASP A 42 -15.20 2.70 -14.64
CA ASP A 42 -15.08 2.06 -15.94
C ASP A 42 -13.60 1.84 -16.28
N LYS A 43 -13.35 1.13 -17.39
CA LYS A 43 -12.01 0.84 -17.89
C LYS A 43 -11.12 2.06 -17.97
N ASP A 44 -11.61 3.14 -18.57
CA ASP A 44 -10.83 4.35 -18.82
C ASP A 44 -10.47 5.06 -17.51
N ALA A 45 -11.39 5.12 -16.56
CA ALA A 45 -11.12 5.64 -15.22
C ALA A 45 -10.10 4.76 -14.47
N SER A 46 -10.23 3.43 -14.57
CA SER A 46 -9.35 2.45 -13.93
C SER A 46 -7.91 2.59 -14.40
N GLU A 47 -7.68 2.61 -15.71
CA GLU A 47 -6.36 2.81 -16.31
C GLU A 47 -5.75 4.15 -15.89
N LYS A 48 -6.56 5.20 -15.88
CA LYS A 48 -6.12 6.55 -15.53
C LYS A 48 -5.68 6.66 -14.08
N VAL A 49 -6.49 6.17 -13.13
CA VAL A 49 -6.14 6.22 -11.70
C VAL A 49 -4.96 5.31 -11.41
N SER A 50 -4.88 4.14 -12.04
CA SER A 50 -3.72 3.24 -11.91
C SER A 50 -2.43 3.92 -12.34
N LYS A 51 -2.44 4.63 -13.47
CA LYS A 51 -1.29 5.40 -13.97
C LYS A 51 -0.92 6.57 -13.06
N LEU A 52 -1.92 7.28 -12.52
CA LEU A 52 -1.68 8.35 -11.54
C LEU A 52 -0.98 7.79 -10.30
N LEU A 53 -1.48 6.69 -9.75
CA LEU A 53 -0.88 6.03 -8.59
C LEU A 53 0.54 5.54 -8.88
N GLU A 54 0.79 4.93 -10.04
CA GLU A 54 2.14 4.49 -10.41
C GLU A 54 3.14 5.66 -10.42
N VAL A 55 2.77 6.79 -11.04
CA VAL A 55 3.62 7.98 -11.10
C VAL A 55 3.85 8.55 -9.70
N THR A 56 2.80 8.70 -8.89
CA THR A 56 2.91 9.29 -7.55
C THR A 56 3.70 8.40 -6.59
N LEU A 57 3.60 7.06 -6.69
CA LEU A 57 4.41 6.14 -5.89
C LEU A 57 5.91 6.26 -6.19
N ARG A 58 6.28 6.68 -7.40
CA ARG A 58 7.69 6.94 -7.79
C ARG A 58 8.17 8.35 -7.44
N SER A 59 7.33 9.22 -6.86
CA SER A 59 7.73 10.58 -6.47
C SER A 59 8.82 10.57 -5.39
N THR A 60 9.73 11.55 -5.44
CA THR A 60 10.71 11.80 -4.39
C THR A 60 10.07 12.40 -3.13
N HIS A 61 8.88 12.99 -3.25
CA HIS A 61 8.13 13.58 -2.15
C HIS A 61 7.38 12.51 -1.36
N LEU A 62 7.86 12.25 -0.14
CA LEU A 62 7.33 11.19 0.73
C LEU A 62 5.84 11.36 1.09
N PRO A 63 5.32 12.56 1.44
CA PRO A 63 3.90 12.74 1.70
C PRO A 63 3.01 12.40 0.48
N SER A 64 3.46 12.69 -0.75
CA SER A 64 2.75 12.28 -1.97
C SER A 64 2.68 10.76 -2.08
N ARG A 65 3.78 10.05 -1.81
CA ARG A 65 3.80 8.58 -1.76
C ARG A 65 2.86 8.01 -0.69
N VAL A 66 2.80 8.64 0.49
CA VAL A 66 1.86 8.26 1.55
C VAL A 66 0.41 8.45 1.10
N GLY A 67 0.09 9.59 0.48
CA GLY A 67 -1.23 9.84 -0.10
C GLY A 67 -1.60 8.81 -1.17
N ALA A 68 -0.66 8.45 -2.04
CA ALA A 68 -0.86 7.41 -3.04
C ALA A 68 -1.14 6.04 -2.40
N LEU A 69 -0.47 5.66 -1.32
CA LEU A 69 -0.75 4.39 -0.62
C LEU A 69 -2.15 4.35 -0.01
N TYR A 70 -2.67 5.46 0.52
CA TYR A 70 -4.08 5.54 0.89
C TYR A 70 -5.00 5.42 -0.32
N GLY A 71 -4.62 6.04 -1.44
CA GLY A 71 -5.32 5.88 -2.72
C GLY A 71 -5.39 4.42 -3.16
N VAL A 72 -4.29 3.68 -3.05
CA VAL A 72 -4.23 2.24 -3.33
C VAL A 72 -5.22 1.48 -2.44
N LEU A 73 -5.27 1.74 -1.13
CA LEU A 73 -6.24 1.08 -0.24
C LEU A 73 -7.69 1.32 -0.69
N TYR A 74 -8.05 2.57 -1.01
CA TYR A 74 -9.41 2.87 -1.47
C TYR A 74 -9.80 2.11 -2.74
N ILE A 75 -8.84 1.98 -3.65
CA ILE A 75 -9.06 1.33 -4.94
C ILE A 75 -9.15 -0.20 -4.78
N LEU A 76 -8.28 -0.80 -3.98
CA LEU A 76 -8.33 -2.22 -3.64
C LEU A 76 -9.61 -2.60 -2.86
N GLU A 77 -10.17 -1.69 -2.08
CA GLU A 77 -11.41 -1.94 -1.32
C GLU A 77 -12.67 -1.89 -2.21
N SER A 78 -12.66 -1.10 -3.29
CA SER A 78 -13.83 -1.00 -4.18
C SER A 78 -14.05 -2.17 -5.13
N ASP A 79 -13.09 -3.09 -5.25
CA ASP A 79 -13.07 -4.18 -6.25
C ASP A 79 -13.28 -3.70 -7.70
N ALA A 80 -13.10 -2.39 -7.95
CA ALA A 80 -13.36 -1.73 -9.23
C ALA A 80 -12.14 -1.74 -10.18
N VAL A 81 -11.04 -2.36 -9.76
CA VAL A 81 -9.83 -2.46 -10.59
C VAL A 81 -10.02 -3.53 -11.64
N GLU A 82 -10.23 -3.13 -12.89
CA GLU A 82 -10.37 -4.08 -14.00
C GLU A 82 -9.13 -4.98 -14.19
N ASP A 83 -7.92 -4.41 -14.21
CA ASP A 83 -6.68 -5.16 -14.44
C ASP A 83 -5.88 -5.35 -13.16
N ILE A 84 -6.43 -6.15 -12.25
CA ILE A 84 -5.79 -6.49 -10.97
C ILE A 84 -4.44 -7.19 -11.16
N GLN A 85 -4.27 -7.90 -12.28
CA GLN A 85 -3.05 -8.63 -12.65
C GLN A 85 -1.91 -7.69 -13.02
N VAL A 86 -2.20 -6.43 -13.37
CA VAL A 86 -1.18 -5.39 -13.58
C VAL A 86 -1.06 -4.50 -12.36
N PHE A 87 -2.18 -4.12 -11.74
CA PHE A 87 -2.19 -3.19 -10.62
C PHE A 87 -1.52 -3.75 -9.36
N VAL A 88 -1.82 -5.00 -8.96
CA VAL A 88 -1.23 -5.61 -7.76
C VAL A 88 0.29 -5.78 -7.90
N PRO A 89 0.84 -6.31 -9.01
CA PRO A 89 2.29 -6.35 -9.20
C PRO A 89 2.98 -5.00 -9.11
N MET A 90 2.38 -3.94 -9.67
CA MET A 90 2.93 -2.58 -9.57
C MET A 90 3.06 -2.11 -8.11
N VAL A 91 2.02 -2.34 -7.30
CA VAL A 91 2.01 -1.95 -5.89
C VAL A 91 2.96 -2.83 -5.07
N THR A 92 2.95 -4.14 -5.28
CA THR A 92 3.80 -5.09 -4.53
C THR A 92 5.29 -4.87 -4.80
N ASP A 93 5.69 -4.50 -6.02
CA ASP A 93 7.08 -4.12 -6.35
C ASP A 93 7.54 -2.89 -5.55
N TYR A 94 6.69 -1.86 -5.49
CA TYR A 94 6.94 -0.68 -4.68
C TYR A 94 7.12 -1.05 -3.19
N ILE A 95 6.20 -1.82 -2.62
CA ILE A 95 6.23 -2.20 -1.20
C ILE A 95 7.47 -3.04 -0.90
N ALA A 96 7.75 -4.08 -1.71
CA ALA A 96 8.90 -4.97 -1.53
C ALA A 96 10.23 -4.23 -1.58
N THR A 97 10.34 -3.22 -2.44
CA THR A 97 11.54 -2.39 -2.56
C THR A 97 11.71 -1.47 -1.34
N ASN A 98 10.65 -0.78 -0.92
CA ASN A 98 10.72 0.20 0.16
C ASN A 98 10.85 -0.46 1.53
N ILE A 99 10.18 -1.60 1.78
CA ILE A 99 10.26 -2.29 3.07
C ILE A 99 11.67 -2.83 3.37
N LYS A 100 12.39 -3.32 2.35
CA LYS A 100 13.80 -3.72 2.48
C LYS A 100 14.71 -2.55 2.85
N ALA A 101 14.46 -1.37 2.27
CA ALA A 101 15.23 -0.17 2.60
C ALA A 101 14.96 0.30 4.04
N ILE A 102 13.70 0.23 4.48
CA ILE A 102 13.25 0.62 5.81
C ILE A 102 13.78 -0.33 6.89
N SER A 103 13.68 -1.64 6.70
CA SER A 103 14.15 -2.63 7.68
C SER A 103 15.65 -2.50 7.96
N ASN A 104 16.44 -2.15 6.94
CA ASN A 104 17.88 -1.93 7.07
C ASN A 104 18.25 -0.57 7.73
N SER A 105 17.31 0.37 7.82
CA SER A 105 17.54 1.77 8.24
C SER A 105 16.51 2.26 9.27
N SER A 106 16.04 1.36 10.14
CA SER A 106 14.73 1.47 10.78
C SER A 106 14.54 2.68 11.71
N SER A 107 15.60 3.26 12.30
CA SER A 107 15.46 4.40 13.23
C SER A 107 15.13 5.74 12.56
N SER A 108 15.33 5.90 11.24
CA SER A 108 15.08 7.16 10.51
C SER A 108 13.84 7.11 9.61
N ALA A 109 13.17 5.96 9.53
CA ALA A 109 12.03 5.77 8.64
C ALA A 109 10.80 6.56 9.13
N CYS A 110 10.07 7.15 8.18
CA CYS A 110 8.82 7.84 8.50
C CYS A 110 7.74 6.84 8.93
N GLN A 111 7.38 6.86 10.21
CA GLN A 111 6.41 5.93 10.80
C GLN A 111 5.08 5.84 10.03
N LYS A 112 4.52 6.98 9.59
CA LYS A 112 3.26 7.00 8.82
C LYS A 112 3.38 6.22 7.51
N HIS A 113 4.51 6.37 6.82
CA HIS A 113 4.78 5.65 5.57
C HIS A 113 4.91 4.15 5.80
N VAL A 114 5.63 3.74 6.84
CA VAL A 114 5.75 2.31 7.21
C VAL A 114 4.38 1.70 7.51
N LEU A 115 3.57 2.37 8.33
CA LEU A 115 2.26 1.85 8.76
C LEU A 115 1.29 1.67 7.59
N VAL A 116 1.17 2.67 6.71
CA VAL A 116 0.26 2.56 5.54
C VAL A 116 0.79 1.52 4.54
N MET A 117 2.10 1.43 4.36
CA MET A 117 2.73 0.43 3.49
C MET A 117 2.48 -1.00 3.99
N LEU A 118 2.61 -1.24 5.31
CA LEU A 118 2.26 -2.51 5.94
C LEU A 118 0.77 -2.82 5.80
N SER A 119 -0.08 -1.81 5.96
CA SER A 119 -1.53 -1.96 5.80
C SER A 119 -1.90 -2.41 4.38
N VAL A 120 -1.33 -1.77 3.36
CA VAL A 120 -1.51 -2.19 1.95
C VAL A 120 -0.94 -3.59 1.73
N GLY A 121 0.26 -3.87 2.23
CA GLY A 121 0.92 -5.16 2.06
C GLY A 121 0.10 -6.31 2.63
N PHE A 122 -0.36 -6.19 3.88
CA PHE A 122 -1.19 -7.20 4.52
C PHE A 122 -2.58 -7.32 3.88
N TYR A 123 -3.19 -6.21 3.45
CA TYR A 123 -4.44 -6.25 2.70
C TYR A 123 -4.27 -7.06 1.40
N ILE A 124 -3.20 -6.80 0.64
CA ILE A 124 -2.94 -7.53 -0.60
C ILE A 124 -2.73 -9.02 -0.33
N MET A 125 -1.93 -9.36 0.68
CA MET A 125 -1.68 -10.75 1.04
C MET A 125 -2.96 -11.48 1.47
N GLU A 126 -3.87 -10.79 2.17
CA GLU A 126 -5.14 -11.36 2.63
C GLU A 126 -6.15 -11.56 1.50
N TYR A 127 -6.44 -10.50 0.74
CA TYR A 127 -7.55 -10.50 -0.23
C TYR A 127 -7.13 -10.93 -1.63
N TYR A 128 -5.84 -10.86 -1.96
CA TYR A 128 -5.27 -11.32 -3.23
C TYR A 128 -4.25 -12.44 -2.99
N SER A 129 -4.60 -13.37 -2.10
CA SER A 129 -3.78 -14.55 -1.80
C SER A 129 -3.51 -15.40 -3.03
N ASP A 130 -4.43 -15.45 -4.00
CA ASP A 130 -4.23 -16.21 -5.24
C ASP A 130 -3.07 -15.66 -6.10
N LEU A 131 -2.76 -14.36 -5.97
CA LEU A 131 -1.65 -13.70 -6.67
C LEU A 131 -0.36 -13.71 -5.84
N THR A 132 -0.47 -13.85 -4.51
CA THR A 132 0.65 -13.60 -3.60
C THR A 132 1.08 -14.79 -2.75
N ALA A 133 0.27 -15.84 -2.61
CA ALA A 133 0.61 -17.03 -1.84
C ALA A 133 1.84 -17.72 -2.43
N GLY A 134 2.88 -17.90 -1.60
CA GLY A 134 4.17 -18.48 -2.04
C GLY A 134 5.00 -17.59 -2.98
N SER A 135 4.57 -16.36 -3.24
CA SER A 135 5.33 -15.40 -4.04
C SER A 135 6.56 -14.88 -3.30
N ASP A 136 7.55 -14.37 -4.05
CA ASP A 136 8.69 -13.68 -3.45
C ASP A 136 8.28 -12.43 -2.67
N PHE A 137 7.16 -11.79 -3.05
CA PHE A 137 6.58 -10.67 -2.31
C PHE A 137 6.24 -11.07 -0.88
N THR A 138 5.43 -12.11 -0.69
CA THR A 138 5.03 -12.61 0.64
C THR A 138 6.24 -12.94 1.49
N ARG A 139 7.21 -13.66 0.92
CA ARG A 139 8.45 -14.02 1.62
C ARG A 139 9.25 -12.79 2.06
N VAL A 140 9.38 -11.79 1.19
CA VAL A 140 10.05 -10.53 1.50
C VAL A 140 9.33 -9.79 2.62
N ILE A 141 8.01 -9.61 2.53
CA ILE A 141 7.23 -8.89 3.54
C ILE A 141 7.39 -9.54 4.90
N LEU A 142 7.15 -10.86 4.98
CA LEU A 142 7.24 -11.58 6.23
C LEU A 142 8.67 -11.50 6.79
N GLN A 143 9.71 -11.77 5.98
CA GLN A 143 11.08 -11.70 6.45
C GLN A 143 11.46 -10.31 6.97
N GLN A 144 11.10 -9.23 6.26
CA GLN A 144 11.43 -7.87 6.71
C GLN A 144 10.64 -7.48 7.96
N CYS A 145 9.37 -7.86 8.06
CA CYS A 145 8.56 -7.62 9.25
C CYS A 145 9.14 -8.37 10.47
N VAL A 146 9.56 -9.63 10.29
CA VAL A 146 10.24 -10.40 11.34
C VAL A 146 11.53 -9.74 11.76
N THR A 147 12.37 -9.30 10.81
CA THR A 147 13.58 -8.53 11.13
C THR A 147 13.22 -7.33 11.98
N MET A 148 12.26 -6.49 11.56
CA MET A 148 11.86 -5.30 12.32
C MET A 148 11.35 -5.62 13.73
N VAL A 149 10.61 -6.71 13.91
CA VAL A 149 10.10 -7.17 15.22
C VAL A 149 11.22 -7.63 16.15
N LEU A 150 12.29 -8.23 15.61
CA LEU A 150 13.44 -8.72 16.39
C LEU A 150 14.45 -7.62 16.74
N MET A 151 14.34 -6.44 16.14
CA MET A 151 15.22 -5.31 16.45
C MET A 151 14.80 -4.65 17.77
N SER A 152 15.69 -3.83 18.36
CA SER A 152 15.45 -3.19 19.66
C SER A 152 14.32 -2.14 19.61
N ASP A 153 13.73 -1.82 20.76
CA ASP A 153 12.68 -0.81 20.91
C ASP A 153 13.07 0.59 20.39
N GLU A 154 14.36 0.92 20.39
CA GLU A 154 14.86 2.19 19.83
C GLU A 154 14.85 2.22 18.29
N SER A 155 14.85 1.05 17.66
CA SER A 155 14.98 0.90 16.22
C SER A 155 13.65 0.62 15.52
N THR A 156 12.70 -0.01 16.21
CA THR A 156 11.34 -0.24 15.72
C THR A 156 10.36 0.37 16.70
N SER A 157 9.63 1.39 16.25
CA SER A 157 8.61 2.02 17.07
C SER A 157 7.51 1.03 17.48
N TRP A 158 7.03 1.17 18.72
CA TRP A 158 5.91 0.38 19.26
C TRP A 158 4.70 0.28 18.33
N LEU A 159 4.30 1.37 17.67
CA LEU A 159 3.14 1.35 16.76
C LEU A 159 3.39 0.45 15.54
N VAL A 160 4.63 0.41 15.04
CA VAL A 160 5.02 -0.43 13.90
C VAL A 160 5.09 -1.88 14.34
N TYR A 161 5.71 -2.16 15.49
CA TYR A 161 5.72 -3.50 16.09
C TYR A 161 4.28 -4.04 16.24
N HIS A 162 3.40 -3.26 16.87
CA HIS A 162 2.02 -3.66 17.10
C HIS A 162 1.26 -3.88 15.78
N ALA A 163 1.45 -3.01 14.79
CA ALA A 163 0.84 -3.18 13.47
C ALA A 163 1.30 -4.47 12.77
N ILE A 164 2.58 -4.84 12.89
CA ILE A 164 3.11 -6.09 12.35
C ILE A 164 2.47 -7.29 13.05
N MET A 165 2.41 -7.29 14.38
CA MET A 165 1.85 -8.40 15.15
C MET A 165 0.37 -8.63 14.80
N VAL A 166 -0.43 -7.57 14.77
CA VAL A 166 -1.85 -7.65 14.36
C VAL A 166 -1.99 -8.13 12.92
N GLY A 167 -1.11 -7.67 12.01
CA GLY A 167 -1.09 -8.13 10.63
C GLY A 167 -0.77 -9.62 10.49
N PHE A 168 0.22 -10.12 11.24
CA PHE A 168 0.56 -11.55 11.26
C PHE A 168 -0.59 -12.40 11.80
N GLU A 169 -1.22 -11.98 12.91
CA GLU A 169 -2.40 -12.66 13.45
C GLU A 169 -3.53 -12.71 12.42
N ARG A 170 -3.80 -11.59 11.75
CA ARG A 170 -4.83 -11.50 10.70
C ARG A 170 -4.57 -12.47 9.56
N LEU A 171 -3.34 -12.52 9.04
CA LEU A 171 -2.95 -13.41 7.95
C LEU A 171 -3.04 -14.90 8.34
N LEU A 172 -2.71 -15.23 9.59
CA LEU A 172 -2.84 -16.60 10.11
C LEU A 172 -4.31 -17.02 10.21
N VAL A 173 -5.18 -16.14 10.72
CA VAL A 173 -6.63 -16.37 10.86
C VAL A 173 -7.32 -16.46 9.49
N ALA A 174 -6.91 -15.62 8.54
CA ALA A 174 -7.45 -15.62 7.18
C ALA A 174 -6.96 -16.80 6.33
N HIS A 175 -6.02 -17.62 6.83
CA HIS A 175 -5.39 -18.71 6.08
C HIS A 175 -4.73 -18.27 4.76
N ALA A 176 -4.34 -17.00 4.65
CA ALA A 176 -3.77 -16.39 3.45
C ALA A 176 -2.34 -16.84 3.12
N LEU A 177 -1.68 -17.53 4.07
CA LEU A 177 -0.28 -17.95 3.98
C LEU A 177 -0.13 -19.44 3.66
N GLY A 178 0.94 -19.79 2.95
CA GLY A 178 1.37 -21.17 2.71
C GLY A 178 1.86 -21.86 3.99
N SER A 179 2.04 -23.19 3.93
CA SER A 179 2.44 -23.99 5.10
C SER A 179 3.75 -23.53 5.73
N GLN A 180 4.78 -23.29 4.92
CA GLN A 180 6.11 -22.87 5.38
C GLN A 180 6.07 -21.50 6.07
N GLU A 181 5.30 -20.55 5.52
CA GLU A 181 5.16 -19.19 6.04
C GLU A 181 4.44 -19.19 7.39
N ARG A 182 3.39 -20.01 7.53
CA ARG A 182 2.70 -20.21 8.81
C ARG A 182 3.63 -20.78 9.87
N ASP A 183 4.47 -21.75 9.52
CA ASP A 183 5.41 -22.35 10.46
C ASP A 183 6.55 -21.41 10.85
N MET A 184 6.90 -20.46 9.97
CA MET A 184 7.81 -19.36 10.32
C MET A 184 7.18 -18.43 11.36
N LEU A 185 5.92 -18.02 11.18
CA LEU A 185 5.25 -17.11 12.09
C LEU A 185 4.96 -17.73 13.46
N LYS A 186 4.62 -19.02 13.53
CA LYS A 186 4.42 -19.74 14.79
C LYS A 186 5.66 -19.79 15.70
N LYS A 187 6.85 -19.59 15.15
CA LYS A 187 8.11 -19.60 15.93
C LYS A 187 8.38 -18.26 16.63
N LEU A 188 7.59 -17.22 16.34
CA LEU A 188 7.73 -15.88 16.91
C LEU A 188 6.80 -15.62 18.10
N SER A 189 5.75 -16.42 18.26
CA SER A 189 4.86 -16.42 19.43
C SER A 189 5.35 -17.42 20.48
#